data_AF-A0AAD4N1Y5-F1
#
_entry.id   AF-A0AAD4N1Y5-F1
#
_cell.length_a   1.000
_cell.length_b   1.000
_cell.length_c   1.000
_cell.angle_alpha   90.00
_cell.angle_beta   90.00
_cell.angle_gamma   90.00
#
_symmetry.space_group_name_H-M   'P 1'
#
loop_
_entity.id
_entity.type
_entity.pdbx_description
1 polymer ?
#
loop_
_entity_poly.entity_id
_entity_poly.type
_entity_poly.pdbx_seq_one_letter_code
_entity_poly.pdbx_strand_id
1 'polypeptide(L)'
;MASLLTSACVLMIVANIVAVLGRPQGPPSGGQFPGMPPELESVLPAETVTALKAIHTDPSLNFQQKQEQIDKMMVQLPVEILDKIPTPPGFDQLPEEVRNRIKSINRNKDKAWAEKQTELQQYVQSLPADQKALLMGPMQG
;
A
#
# COMPACT_ATOMS: atom_id res chain seq x y z
N MET A 1 -7.19 -23.25 -7.82
CA MET A 1 -6.00 -22.78 -7.09
C MET A 1 -5.81 -21.31 -7.43
N ALA A 2 -6.47 -20.42 -6.68
CA ALA A 2 -6.59 -19.00 -7.03
C ALA A 2 -5.43 -18.19 -6.43
N SER A 3 -4.55 -17.74 -7.32
CA SER A 3 -3.70 -16.54 -7.28
C SER A 3 -3.25 -15.96 -5.93
N LEU A 4 -1.95 -16.13 -5.66
CA LEU A 4 -1.12 -15.40 -4.68
C LEU A 4 -0.88 -13.92 -5.07
N LEU A 5 -1.89 -13.24 -5.65
CA LEU A 5 -1.78 -11.89 -6.24
C LEU A 5 -2.57 -10.82 -5.45
N THR A 6 -2.82 -11.04 -4.16
CA THR A 6 -3.74 -10.20 -3.36
C THR A 6 -3.06 -9.17 -2.45
N SER A 7 -1.76 -8.94 -2.54
CA SER A 7 -1.07 -8.09 -1.55
C SER A 7 -0.06 -7.12 -2.18
N ALA A 8 -0.49 -6.33 -3.17
CA ALA A 8 0.40 -5.34 -3.79
C ALA A 8 -0.20 -3.93 -3.96
N CYS A 9 -1.51 -3.72 -3.97
CA CYS A 9 -2.06 -2.48 -4.56
C CYS A 9 -2.36 -1.31 -3.60
N VAL A 10 -2.50 -1.48 -2.28
CA VAL A 10 -2.82 -0.34 -1.39
C VAL A 10 -1.71 0.05 -0.41
N LEU A 11 -0.76 -0.85 -0.13
CA LEU A 11 0.42 -0.55 0.69
C LEU A 11 1.67 -0.25 -0.14
N MET A 12 1.57 0.18 -1.38
CA MET A 12 2.74 0.67 -2.13
C MET A 12 3.45 1.86 -1.45
N ILE A 13 2.78 2.51 -0.51
CA ILE A 13 3.32 3.58 0.32
C ILE A 13 4.13 3.07 1.54
N VAL A 14 3.88 1.83 2.00
CA VAL A 14 4.60 1.23 3.14
C VAL A 14 5.48 0.04 2.71
N ALA A 15 5.30 -0.48 1.49
CA ALA A 15 5.93 -1.73 1.03
C ALA A 15 6.81 -1.60 -0.22
N ASN A 16 7.07 -0.39 -0.76
CA ASN A 16 7.89 -0.26 -1.97
C ASN A 16 8.97 0.85 -1.94
N ILE A 17 9.90 0.72 -0.99
CA ILE A 17 11.31 1.16 -1.17
C ILE A 17 12.28 0.04 -0.69
N VAL A 18 12.00 -1.23 -0.98
CA VAL A 18 13.01 -2.32 -0.84
C VAL A 18 12.86 -3.33 -1.99
N ALA A 19 12.88 -2.87 -3.24
CA ALA A 19 12.85 -3.75 -4.41
C ALA A 19 13.85 -3.36 -5.53
N VAL A 20 14.84 -2.51 -5.25
CA VAL A 20 15.87 -2.15 -6.25
C VAL A 20 17.16 -2.97 -6.16
N LEU A 21 17.35 -3.83 -5.15
CA LEU A 21 18.55 -4.68 -5.08
C LEU A 21 18.18 -6.15 -4.83
N GLY A 22 17.72 -6.78 -5.92
CA GLY A 22 17.70 -8.22 -6.22
C GLY A 22 17.58 -9.24 -5.08
N ARG A 23 16.36 -9.76 -4.84
CA ARG A 23 16.13 -11.16 -4.44
C ARG A 23 14.75 -11.66 -4.91
N PRO A 24 14.63 -12.95 -5.27
CA PRO A 24 13.37 -13.55 -5.69
C PRO A 24 12.44 -13.64 -4.47
N GLN A 25 11.28 -12.98 -4.54
CA GLN A 25 10.26 -13.07 -3.49
C GLN A 25 9.52 -14.41 -3.62
N GLY A 26 10.05 -15.44 -2.95
CA GLY A 26 9.18 -16.44 -2.33
C GLY A 26 8.40 -15.81 -1.18
N PRO A 27 7.35 -16.47 -0.67
CA PRO A 27 6.66 -16.02 0.54
C PRO A 27 7.70 -15.77 1.65
N PRO A 28 7.62 -14.67 2.41
CA PRO A 28 8.59 -14.38 3.45
C PRO A 28 8.57 -15.51 4.48
N SER A 29 9.58 -16.38 4.42
CA SER A 29 9.88 -17.37 5.45
C SER A 29 10.13 -16.62 6.75
N GLY A 30 9.10 -16.52 7.60
CA GLY A 30 9.24 -15.97 8.96
C GLY A 30 8.42 -14.73 9.32
N GLY A 31 7.39 -14.33 8.56
CA GLY A 31 6.33 -13.44 9.06
C GLY A 31 6.75 -12.03 9.53
N GLN A 32 7.97 -11.59 9.24
CA GLN A 32 8.50 -10.32 9.68
C GLN A 32 8.31 -9.27 8.58
N PHE A 33 7.32 -8.40 8.76
CA PHE A 33 7.09 -7.28 7.86
C PHE A 33 8.30 -6.30 7.98
N PRO A 34 8.77 -5.68 6.87
CA PRO A 34 9.92 -4.77 6.91
C PRO A 34 9.63 -3.54 7.77
N GLY A 35 10.68 -2.93 8.35
CA GLY A 35 10.56 -1.70 9.11
C GLY A 35 10.07 -0.53 8.25
N MET A 36 9.48 0.48 8.90
CA MET A 36 9.02 1.70 8.23
C MET A 36 10.20 2.42 7.56
N PRO A 37 10.06 2.87 6.30
CA PRO A 37 11.12 3.61 5.62
C PRO A 37 11.33 5.00 6.24
N PRO A 38 12.59 5.50 6.34
CA PRO A 38 12.89 6.80 6.95
C PRO A 38 12.17 7.98 6.30
N GLU A 39 11.93 7.92 5.00
CA GLU A 39 11.25 8.94 4.22
C GLU A 39 9.77 9.06 4.65
N LEU A 40 9.13 7.93 4.94
CA LEU A 40 7.76 7.90 5.45
C LEU A 40 7.71 8.34 6.92
N GLU A 41 8.66 7.87 7.73
CA GLU A 41 8.77 8.26 9.15
C GLU A 41 8.93 9.78 9.31
N SER A 42 9.63 10.45 8.39
CA SER A 42 9.85 11.90 8.41
C SER A 42 8.61 12.73 8.04
N VAL A 43 7.62 12.13 7.36
CA VAL A 43 6.40 12.82 6.90
C VAL A 43 5.25 12.66 7.89
N LEU A 44 5.22 11.55 8.62
CA LEU A 44 4.14 11.22 9.54
C LEU A 44 4.33 11.91 10.90
N PRO A 45 3.22 12.26 11.59
CA PRO A 45 3.29 12.71 12.98
C PRO A 45 3.95 11.64 13.86
N ALA A 46 4.75 12.05 14.85
CA ALA A 46 5.48 11.14 15.74
C ALA A 46 4.54 10.13 16.43
N GLU A 47 3.36 10.58 16.87
CA GLU A 47 2.32 9.74 17.45
C GLU A 47 1.81 8.66 16.47
N THR A 48 1.64 9.01 15.20
CA THR A 48 1.23 8.08 14.14
C THR A 48 2.32 7.05 13.91
N VAL A 49 3.60 7.46 13.85
CA VAL A 49 4.73 6.54 13.71
C VAL A 49 4.79 5.54 14.85
N THR A 50 4.67 6.01 16.10
CA THR A 50 4.68 5.13 17.28
C THR A 50 3.55 4.11 17.23
N ALA A 51 2.33 4.53 16.90
CA ALA A 51 1.19 3.63 16.83
C ALA A 51 1.27 2.63 15.64
N LEU A 52 1.78 3.06 14.48
CA LEU A 52 2.06 2.16 13.36
C LEU A 52 3.11 1.10 13.72
N LYS A 53 4.20 1.50 14.41
CA LYS A 53 5.22 0.57 14.91
C LYS A 53 4.63 -0.41 15.93
N ALA A 54 3.75 0.04 16.83
CA ALA A 54 3.09 -0.83 17.80
C ALA A 54 2.23 -1.91 17.11
N ILE A 55 1.34 -1.52 16.19
CA ILE A 55 0.50 -2.45 15.41
C ILE A 55 1.36 -3.46 14.65
N HIS A 56 2.45 -2.99 14.05
CA HIS A 56 3.37 -3.81 13.30
C HIS A 56 4.05 -4.88 14.17
N THR A 57 4.52 -4.50 15.36
CA THR A 57 5.22 -5.41 16.29
C THR A 57 4.28 -6.28 17.12
N ASP A 58 2.97 -6.00 17.11
CA ASP A 58 2.00 -6.75 17.91
C ASP A 58 1.90 -8.21 17.42
N PRO A 59 2.28 -9.20 18.24
CA PRO A 59 2.20 -10.61 17.87
C PRO A 59 0.78 -11.17 17.97
N SER A 60 -0.14 -10.48 18.66
CA SER A 60 -1.53 -10.90 18.81
C SER A 60 -2.39 -10.58 17.59
N LEU A 61 -1.92 -9.70 16.70
CA LEU A 61 -2.63 -9.34 15.48
C LEU A 61 -2.18 -10.20 14.29
N ASN A 62 -3.15 -10.75 13.57
CA ASN A 62 -2.89 -11.35 12.27
C ASN A 62 -2.69 -10.27 11.20
N PHE A 63 -2.24 -10.68 10.02
CA PHE A 63 -1.96 -9.76 8.92
C PHE A 63 -3.14 -8.84 8.58
N GLN A 64 -4.35 -9.40 8.43
CA GLN A 64 -5.55 -8.63 8.08
C GLN A 64 -5.90 -7.60 9.16
N GLN A 65 -5.81 -7.98 10.43
CA GLN A 65 -6.06 -7.08 11.56
C GLN A 65 -5.04 -5.93 11.59
N LYS A 66 -3.76 -6.22 11.31
CA LYS A 66 -2.73 -5.17 11.19
C LYS A 66 -3.09 -4.19 10.07
N GLN A 67 -3.46 -4.71 8.90
CA GLN A 67 -3.86 -3.88 7.77
C GLN A 67 -5.05 -2.98 8.07
N GLU A 68 -6.08 -3.53 8.71
CA GLU A 68 -7.29 -2.78 9.03
C GLU A 68 -7.01 -1.66 10.06
N GLN A 69 -6.17 -1.94 11.06
CA GLN A 69 -5.78 -0.92 12.04
C GLN A 69 -4.91 0.18 11.42
N ILE A 70 -3.96 -0.20 10.56
CA ILE A 70 -3.14 0.76 9.79
C ILE A 70 -4.04 1.62 8.90
N ASP A 71 -4.97 1.03 8.14
CA ASP A 71 -5.90 1.76 7.26
C ASP A 71 -6.72 2.79 8.05
N LYS A 72 -7.29 2.38 9.19
CA LYS A 72 -8.05 3.26 10.08
C LYS A 72 -7.23 4.46 10.54
N MET A 73 -5.96 4.24 10.89
CA MET A 73 -5.06 5.34 11.24
C MET A 73 -4.78 6.26 10.05
N MET A 74 -4.46 5.69 8.89
CA MET A 74 -4.06 6.46 7.71
C MET A 74 -5.20 7.34 7.18
N VAL A 75 -6.45 6.85 7.16
CA VAL A 75 -7.59 7.68 6.69
C VAL A 75 -7.99 8.81 7.65
N GLN A 76 -7.51 8.77 8.89
CA GLN A 76 -7.73 9.84 9.87
C GLN A 76 -6.71 10.97 9.71
N LEU A 77 -5.60 10.74 9.01
CA LEU A 77 -4.59 11.77 8.80
C LEU A 77 -5.13 12.94 7.96
N PRO A 78 -4.64 14.17 8.21
CA PRO A 78 -4.92 15.32 7.35
C PRO A 78 -4.47 15.07 5.90
N VAL A 79 -5.19 15.65 4.94
CA VAL A 79 -4.89 15.47 3.52
C VAL A 79 -3.50 15.98 3.16
N GLU A 80 -3.03 17.03 3.84
CA GLU A 80 -1.72 17.64 3.68
C GLU A 80 -0.58 16.71 4.11
N ILE A 81 -0.85 15.80 5.05
CA ILE A 81 0.10 14.74 5.42
C ILE A 81 0.04 13.63 4.37
N LEU A 82 -1.16 13.21 3.99
CA LEU A 82 -1.36 12.16 2.98
C LEU A 82 -0.79 12.48 1.60
N ASP A 83 -0.70 13.76 1.23
CA ASP A 83 -0.12 14.20 -0.04
C ASP A 83 1.42 14.31 0.00
N LYS A 84 2.03 14.38 1.19
CA LYS A 84 3.49 14.35 1.35
C LYS A 84 4.06 12.94 1.34
N ILE A 85 3.20 11.94 1.47
CA ILE A 85 3.60 10.55 1.45
C ILE A 85 4.16 10.21 0.06
N PRO A 86 5.37 9.64 -0.03
CA PRO A 86 5.96 9.28 -1.31
C PRO A 86 5.10 8.22 -2.01
N THR A 87 4.80 8.46 -3.28
CA THR A 87 4.11 7.51 -4.15
C THR A 87 5.08 6.45 -4.67
N PRO A 88 4.59 5.26 -5.08
CA PRO A 88 5.47 4.24 -5.64
C PRO A 88 6.15 4.70 -6.93
N PRO A 89 7.33 4.14 -7.27
CA PRO A 89 8.00 4.41 -8.54
C PRO A 89 7.06 4.18 -9.73
N GLY A 90 7.08 5.11 -10.70
CA GLY A 90 6.23 5.03 -11.89
C GLY A 90 4.77 5.48 -11.67
N PHE A 91 4.34 5.75 -10.43
CA PHE A 91 2.98 6.26 -10.18
C PHE A 91 2.71 7.60 -10.87
N ASP A 92 3.71 8.46 -10.94
CA ASP A 92 3.60 9.77 -11.61
C ASP A 92 3.42 9.66 -13.13
N GLN A 93 3.75 8.49 -13.72
CA GLN A 93 3.55 8.23 -15.15
C GLN A 93 2.09 7.86 -15.49
N LEU A 94 1.27 7.53 -14.49
CA LEU A 94 -0.15 7.29 -14.70
C LEU A 94 -0.88 8.59 -15.04
N PRO A 95 -1.94 8.55 -15.86
CA PRO A 95 -2.81 9.72 -16.05
C PRO A 95 -3.32 10.27 -14.72
N GLU A 96 -3.50 11.59 -14.66
CA GLU A 96 -3.95 12.25 -13.43
C GLU A 96 -5.28 11.69 -12.90
N GLU A 97 -6.23 11.42 -13.80
CA GLU A 97 -7.51 10.82 -13.47
C GLU A 97 -7.33 9.46 -12.76
N VAL A 98 -6.39 8.64 -13.25
CA VAL A 98 -6.09 7.32 -12.68
C VAL A 98 -5.49 7.47 -11.29
N ARG A 99 -4.51 8.38 -11.11
CA ARG A 99 -3.92 8.66 -9.80
C ARG A 99 -4.97 9.14 -8.81
N ASN A 100 -5.85 10.07 -9.23
CA ASN A 100 -6.89 10.63 -8.40
C ASN A 100 -7.94 9.58 -8.01
N ARG A 101 -8.30 8.68 -8.93
CA ARG A 101 -9.21 7.56 -8.63
C ARG A 101 -8.62 6.60 -7.61
N ILE A 102 -7.34 6.23 -7.75
CA ILE A 102 -6.64 5.37 -6.77
C ILE A 102 -6.58 6.05 -5.40
N LYS A 103 -6.20 7.33 -5.34
CA LYS A 103 -6.18 8.12 -4.09
C LYS A 103 -7.56 8.16 -3.45
N SER A 104 -8.62 8.38 -4.22
CA SER A 104 -10.01 8.45 -3.74
C SER A 104 -10.45 7.13 -3.08
N ILE A 105 -10.16 5.99 -3.71
CA ILE A 105 -10.49 4.66 -3.16
C ILE A 105 -9.78 4.46 -1.81
N ASN A 106 -8.49 4.77 -1.72
CA ASN A 106 -7.70 4.57 -0.50
C ASN A 106 -8.09 5.53 0.63
N ARG A 107 -8.48 6.76 0.30
CA ARG A 107 -8.87 7.81 1.25
C ARG A 107 -10.33 7.73 1.68
N ASN A 108 -11.11 6.80 1.12
CA ASN A 108 -12.52 6.65 1.46
C ASN A 108 -12.69 6.25 2.93
N LYS A 109 -13.40 7.06 3.72
CA LYS A 109 -13.60 6.82 5.16
C LYS A 109 -14.80 5.91 5.46
N ASP A 110 -15.66 5.71 4.47
CA ASP A 110 -16.94 5.01 4.60
C ASP A 110 -16.84 3.52 4.24
N LYS A 111 -15.66 3.08 3.78
CA LYS A 111 -15.41 1.68 3.37
C LYS A 111 -14.40 1.00 4.28
N ALA A 112 -14.62 -0.29 4.54
CA ALA A 112 -13.63 -1.12 5.20
C ALA A 112 -12.42 -1.37 4.28
N TRP A 113 -11.24 -1.63 4.87
CA TRP A 113 -10.02 -1.90 4.11
C TRP A 113 -10.21 -2.97 3.02
N ALA A 114 -10.90 -4.07 3.34
CA ALA A 114 -11.13 -5.17 2.40
C ALA A 114 -11.96 -4.73 1.19
N GLU A 115 -12.97 -3.89 1.40
CA GLU A 115 -13.80 -3.34 0.31
C GLU A 115 -13.00 -2.41 -0.59
N LYS A 116 -12.13 -1.57 0.00
CA LYS A 116 -11.19 -0.73 -0.76
C LYS A 116 -10.22 -1.58 -1.59
N GLN A 117 -9.72 -2.68 -1.03
CA GLN A 117 -8.84 -3.60 -1.78
C GLN A 117 -9.57 -4.20 -2.98
N THR A 118 -10.80 -4.68 -2.76
CA THR A 118 -11.61 -5.23 -3.85
C THR A 118 -11.88 -4.19 -4.92
N GLU A 119 -12.27 -2.97 -4.53
CA GLU A 119 -12.52 -1.89 -5.49
C GLU A 119 -11.25 -1.50 -6.25
N LEU A 120 -10.12 -1.36 -5.55
CA LEU A 120 -8.86 -1.00 -6.20
C LEU A 120 -8.43 -2.11 -7.17
N GLN A 121 -8.55 -3.37 -6.79
CA GLN A 121 -8.22 -4.50 -7.66
C GLN A 121 -9.07 -4.48 -8.94
N GLN A 122 -10.39 -4.31 -8.81
CA GLN A 122 -11.29 -4.21 -9.96
C GLN A 122 -10.92 -3.02 -10.85
N TYR A 123 -10.62 -1.88 -10.25
CA TYR A 123 -10.20 -0.69 -10.99
C TYR A 123 -8.89 -0.93 -11.75
N VAL A 124 -7.84 -1.41 -11.08
CA VAL A 124 -6.54 -1.70 -11.69
C VAL A 124 -6.64 -2.76 -12.78
N GLN A 125 -7.51 -3.77 -12.61
CA GLN A 125 -7.75 -4.78 -13.64
C GLN A 125 -8.43 -4.22 -14.89
N SER A 126 -9.22 -3.15 -14.74
CA SER A 126 -9.88 -2.46 -15.86
C SER A 126 -8.96 -1.49 -16.62
N LEU A 127 -7.78 -1.18 -16.08
CA LEU A 127 -6.84 -0.26 -16.71
C LEU A 127 -6.21 -0.86 -17.99
N PRO A 128 -5.84 0.00 -18.96
CA PRO A 128 -4.98 -0.37 -20.08
C PRO A 128 -3.69 -1.07 -19.64
N ALA A 129 -3.17 -1.96 -20.50
CA ALA A 129 -2.04 -2.84 -20.17
C ALA A 129 -0.77 -2.06 -19.77
N ASP A 130 -0.48 -0.96 -20.44
CA ASP A 130 0.63 -0.05 -20.17
C ASP A 130 0.52 0.60 -18.79
N GLN A 131 -0.67 1.09 -18.41
CA GLN A 131 -0.93 1.68 -17.09
C GLN A 131 -0.89 0.64 -15.98
N LYS A 132 -1.44 -0.54 -16.25
CA LYS A 132 -1.44 -1.67 -15.31
C LYS A 132 -0.01 -2.18 -15.04
N ALA A 133 0.87 -2.16 -16.04
CA ALA A 133 2.27 -2.53 -15.87
C ALA A 133 3.04 -1.58 -14.92
N LEU A 134 2.67 -0.30 -14.88
CA LEU A 134 3.24 0.67 -13.93
C LEU A 134 2.86 0.36 -12.48
N LEU A 135 1.70 -0.27 -12.26
CA LEU A 135 1.17 -0.57 -10.92
C LEU A 135 1.54 -1.97 -10.42
N MET A 136 1.61 -2.94 -11.33
CA MET A 136 1.78 -4.36 -10.97
C MET A 136 3.17 -4.92 -11.34
N GLY A 137 4.04 -4.09 -11.92
CA GLY A 137 5.30 -4.53 -12.52
C GLY A 137 5.09 -5.24 -13.87
N PRO A 138 6.16 -5.65 -14.55
CA PRO A 138 6.03 -6.39 -15.81
C PRO A 138 5.28 -7.70 -15.55
N MET A 139 4.12 -7.84 -16.18
CA MET A 139 3.44 -9.13 -16.33
C MET A 139 4.42 -10.03 -17.11
N GLN A 140 5.15 -10.91 -16.43
CA GLN A 140 5.91 -11.94 -17.12
C GLN A 140 4.87 -12.83 -17.84
N GLY A 141 4.82 -12.68 -19.16
CA GLY A 141 3.93 -13.41 -20.05
C GLY A 141 4.22 -14.90 -20.07
#